data_AF-A0A939ZR48-F1
#
_entry.id   AF-A0A939ZR48-F1
#
_cell.length_a   1.000
_cell.length_b   1.000
_cell.length_c   1.000
_cell.angle_alpha   90.00
_cell.angle_beta   90.00
_cell.angle_gamma   90.00
#
_symmetry.space_group_name_H-M   'P 1'
#
loop_
_entity.id
_entity.type
_entity.pdbx_description
1 polymer ?
#
loop_
_entity_poly.entity_id
_entity_poly.type
_entity_poly.pdbx_seq_one_letter_code
_entity_poly.pdbx_strand_id
1 'polypeptide(L)'
;MIYLRLFSQDPVTIFMAALVLAFAVGLCFARKPLGKTRRGKIIWRALCFVPLVACVIHFACCRFVGSGWYTRHTYGAFYLAALVTAFFPLFDLWRIPAKVFSIILPVCAAAAFLYTIVYPMPFNSGLRNYTKQSYTQGFVSLTKDLEKYYSLKDWKKTDIQAIAKKIMPAVEEAERKNDAGLFYAAITAFGYYFYDGHVGTWPEGDRDAWERGLILLGGNDYGFSMLRIDDGRVVAILSESTLPAYQAGIHNGTQIIEWNGKPIEQALAETECIYQGDKYPVKENEDFFRPVFLATRGMGENTDIAQYLISRAAADGTYDAPKARVTFLTEEGEPCTVELDCVEDGLNTIEYVLQYLISFGVYPNRYGVDKNFDAKMINDDTAYMLRYSEEYNYWGDIFSYLTGKYPSFKKRLRRQLEDLKSQGMKNLIIDARNNMGGYPALGSETASLFSDRTFATDSTYSDINGRHKLMLTDYVKADGEFKDINVLVLTNSYCVSAGDYFVRVMGECPNVTTMGFTCSNCSCQPQGGRVILTNSICNFGYTINWLYEQDGKTRFIDTD
;
A
#
# COMPACT_ATOMS: atom_id res chain seq x y z
N MET A 1 -18.67 -11.06 5.56
CA MET A 1 -17.71 -9.93 5.49
C MET A 1 -18.16 -8.65 6.20
N ILE A 2 -19.43 -8.22 6.17
CA ILE A 2 -19.86 -6.99 6.89
C ILE A 2 -19.67 -7.08 8.42
N TYR A 3 -19.97 -8.25 9.01
CA TYR A 3 -19.82 -8.50 10.45
C TYR A 3 -18.36 -8.40 10.94
N LEU A 4 -17.39 -8.80 10.09
CA LEU A 4 -15.95 -8.71 10.37
C LEU A 4 -15.46 -7.27 10.59
N ARG A 5 -16.17 -6.29 10.03
CA ARG A 5 -15.63 -4.96 9.74
C ARG A 5 -16.42 -3.81 10.36
N LEU A 6 -17.50 -4.13 11.08
CA LEU A 6 -18.17 -3.22 12.01
C LEU A 6 -17.36 -3.03 13.31
N PHE A 7 -16.52 -4.01 13.68
CA PHE A 7 -15.71 -3.96 14.91
C PHE A 7 -14.37 -3.25 14.75
N SER A 8 -14.06 -2.84 13.52
CA SER A 8 -12.74 -2.41 13.10
C SER A 8 -12.68 -0.88 12.94
N GLN A 9 -13.82 -0.25 12.64
CA GLN A 9 -13.94 1.20 12.61
C GLN A 9 -13.79 1.81 14.01
N ASP A 10 -13.29 3.05 14.05
CA ASP A 10 -13.24 3.83 15.27
C ASP A 10 -14.63 3.86 15.96
N PRO A 11 -14.76 3.32 17.19
CA PRO A 11 -16.04 3.27 17.90
C PRO A 11 -16.69 4.64 18.06
N VAL A 12 -15.88 5.71 18.16
CA VAL A 12 -16.37 7.08 18.26
C VAL A 12 -17.04 7.49 16.95
N THR A 13 -16.42 7.19 15.81
CA THR A 13 -16.97 7.42 14.48
C THR A 13 -18.29 6.68 14.26
N ILE A 14 -18.35 5.37 14.59
CA ILE A 14 -19.61 4.60 14.47
C ILE A 14 -20.70 5.22 15.34
N PHE A 15 -20.36 5.53 16.60
CA PHE A 15 -21.30 6.14 17.53
C PHE A 15 -21.83 7.47 16.99
N MET A 16 -20.96 8.33 16.47
CA MET A 16 -21.35 9.63 15.91
C MET A 16 -22.22 9.49 14.67
N ALA A 17 -21.87 8.59 13.75
CA ALA A 17 -22.67 8.34 12.55
C ALA A 17 -24.06 7.79 12.92
N ALA A 18 -24.12 6.83 13.86
CA ALA A 18 -25.38 6.27 14.38
C ALA A 18 -26.22 7.33 15.11
N LEU A 19 -25.58 8.21 15.90
CA LEU A 19 -26.23 9.31 16.59
C LEU A 19 -26.88 10.28 15.60
N VAL A 20 -26.15 10.70 14.55
CA VAL A 20 -26.69 11.58 13.51
C VAL A 20 -27.87 10.94 12.79
N LEU A 21 -27.78 9.65 12.46
CA LEU A 21 -28.87 8.89 11.84
C LEU A 21 -30.10 8.79 12.75
N ALA A 22 -29.91 8.38 14.01
CA ALA A 22 -30.99 8.25 14.98
C ALA A 22 -31.69 9.59 15.22
N PHE A 23 -30.91 10.68 15.30
CA PHE A 23 -31.44 12.02 15.49
C PHE A 23 -32.21 12.51 14.26
N ALA A 24 -31.70 12.25 13.04
CA ALA A 24 -32.40 12.55 11.79
C ALA A 24 -33.77 11.86 11.72
N VAL A 25 -33.83 10.57 12.07
CA VAL A 25 -35.08 9.79 12.13
C VAL A 25 -36.00 10.33 13.22
N GLY A 26 -35.48 10.60 14.42
CA GLY A 26 -36.25 11.15 15.53
C GLY A 26 -36.87 12.53 15.21
N LEU A 27 -36.13 13.41 14.53
CA LEU A 27 -36.62 14.71 14.06
C LEU A 27 -37.81 14.59 13.11
N CYS A 28 -37.85 13.54 12.28
CA CYS A 28 -39.00 13.26 11.41
C CYS A 28 -40.27 12.93 12.20
N PHE A 29 -40.15 12.08 13.22
CA PHE A 29 -41.28 11.74 14.09
C PHE A 29 -41.71 12.91 14.99
N ALA A 30 -40.76 13.70 15.48
CA ALA A 30 -41.02 14.81 16.38
C ALA A 30 -41.66 16.04 15.69
N ARG A 31 -41.53 16.19 14.36
CA ARG A 31 -42.03 17.36 13.62
C ARG A 31 -43.53 17.57 13.77
N LYS A 32 -44.34 16.53 13.58
CA LYS A 32 -45.81 16.62 13.63
C LYS A 32 -46.34 16.99 15.03
N PRO A 33 -45.94 16.31 16.13
CA PRO A 33 -46.41 16.68 17.47
C PRO A 33 -45.90 18.06 17.94
N LEU A 34 -44.62 18.38 17.70
CA LEU A 34 -44.04 19.66 18.12
C LEU A 34 -44.49 20.84 17.24
N GLY A 35 -44.84 20.58 15.98
CA GLY A 35 -45.32 21.60 15.04
C GLY A 35 -46.68 22.20 15.37
N LYS A 36 -47.42 21.65 16.34
CA LYS A 36 -48.77 22.10 16.73
C LYS A 36 -48.78 23.43 17.49
N THR A 37 -47.69 23.79 18.16
CA THR A 37 -47.62 25.02 18.99
C THR A 37 -46.44 25.89 18.60
N ARG A 38 -46.52 27.21 18.85
CA ARG A 38 -45.40 28.14 18.62
C ARG A 38 -44.15 27.71 19.40
N ARG A 39 -44.32 27.33 20.67
CA ARG A 39 -43.24 26.84 21.54
C ARG A 39 -42.63 25.53 21.02
N GLY A 40 -43.47 24.59 20.59
CA GLY A 40 -43.01 23.32 20.03
C GLY A 40 -42.22 23.49 18.72
N LYS A 41 -42.61 24.44 17.85
CA LYS A 41 -41.83 24.80 16.64
C LYS A 41 -40.44 25.34 17.00
N ILE A 42 -40.32 26.18 18.03
CA ILE A 42 -39.03 26.68 18.51
C ILE A 42 -38.16 25.53 19.03
N ILE A 43 -38.73 24.63 19.84
CA ILE A 43 -38.03 23.46 20.36
C ILE A 43 -37.55 22.56 19.21
N TRP A 44 -38.42 22.25 18.26
CA TRP A 44 -38.04 21.41 17.11
C TRP A 44 -36.91 22.04 16.29
N ARG A 45 -36.96 23.36 16.04
CA ARG A 45 -35.88 24.06 15.35
C ARG A 45 -34.56 23.99 16.11
N ALA A 46 -34.58 24.15 17.43
CA ALA A 46 -33.39 24.01 18.26
C ALA A 46 -32.82 22.59 18.20
N LEU A 47 -33.68 21.56 18.22
CA LEU A 47 -33.25 20.16 18.09
C LEU A 47 -32.50 19.92 16.78
N CYS A 48 -32.90 20.54 15.66
CA CYS A 48 -32.18 20.42 14.38
C CYS A 48 -30.70 20.83 14.44
N PHE A 49 -30.28 21.63 15.42
CA PHE A 49 -28.87 22.02 15.59
C PHE A 49 -28.06 21.08 16.50
N VAL A 50 -28.71 20.18 17.24
CA VAL A 50 -28.01 19.28 18.18
C VAL A 50 -26.97 18.39 17.48
N PRO A 51 -27.26 17.76 16.32
CA PRO A 51 -26.24 16.98 15.60
C PRO A 51 -25.04 17.84 15.17
N LEU A 52 -25.28 19.09 14.77
CA LEU A 52 -24.22 20.02 14.37
C LEU A 52 -23.32 20.39 15.56
N VAL A 53 -23.91 20.71 16.72
CA VAL A 53 -23.15 20.99 17.95
C VAL A 53 -22.31 19.78 18.36
N ALA A 54 -22.89 18.58 18.33
CA ALA A 54 -22.15 17.34 18.61
C ALA A 54 -20.98 17.13 17.62
N CYS A 55 -21.18 17.41 16.34
CA CYS A 55 -20.14 17.35 15.32
C CYS A 55 -19.04 18.39 15.53
N VAL A 56 -19.36 19.60 16.00
CA VAL A 56 -18.35 20.63 16.33
C VAL A 56 -17.48 20.19 17.51
N ILE A 57 -18.08 19.61 18.54
CA ILE A 57 -17.34 19.04 19.68
C ILE A 57 -16.45 17.89 19.21
N HIS A 58 -17.02 16.96 18.42
CA HIS A 58 -16.26 15.86 17.83
C HIS A 58 -15.09 16.37 16.98
N PHE A 59 -15.29 17.38 16.14
CA PHE A 59 -14.23 17.97 15.35
C PHE A 59 -13.10 18.54 16.22
N ALA A 60 -13.42 19.27 17.30
CA ALA A 60 -12.41 19.81 18.21
C ALA A 60 -11.58 18.67 18.87
N CYS A 61 -12.23 17.60 19.29
CA CYS A 61 -11.61 16.49 20.01
C CYS A 61 -10.87 15.50 19.09
N CYS A 62 -11.43 15.17 17.93
CA CYS A 62 -11.06 13.98 17.14
C CYS A 62 -10.45 14.30 15.78
N ARG A 63 -10.39 15.57 15.35
CA ARG A 63 -9.76 15.95 14.08
C ARG A 63 -8.29 15.51 14.01
N PHE A 64 -7.86 15.26 12.78
CA PHE A 64 -6.46 15.11 12.43
C PHE A 64 -5.81 16.51 12.36
N VAL A 65 -4.58 16.62 12.87
CA VAL A 65 -3.75 17.83 12.81
C VAL A 65 -2.75 17.70 11.64
N GLY A 66 -2.40 18.82 11.00
CA GLY A 66 -1.54 18.88 9.81
C GLY A 66 -2.35 18.82 8.53
N SER A 67 -2.92 17.66 8.18
CA SER A 67 -3.74 17.52 6.98
C SER A 67 -5.25 17.50 7.28
N GLY A 68 -5.95 18.51 6.76
CA GLY A 68 -7.42 18.57 6.81
C GLY A 68 -8.11 17.46 5.99
N TRP A 69 -7.38 16.85 5.03
CA TRP A 69 -7.88 15.79 4.18
C TRP A 69 -8.37 14.59 4.99
N TYR A 70 -7.57 14.10 5.96
CA TYR A 70 -7.95 12.96 6.81
C TYR A 70 -9.24 13.23 7.58
N THR A 71 -9.36 14.41 8.18
CA THR A 71 -10.57 14.80 8.91
C THR A 71 -11.80 14.81 8.00
N ARG A 72 -11.66 15.37 6.79
CA ARG A 72 -12.75 15.39 5.79
C ARG A 72 -13.08 13.98 5.30
N HIS A 73 -12.07 13.19 4.99
CA HIS A 73 -12.22 11.86 4.40
C HIS A 73 -12.89 10.89 5.38
N THR A 74 -12.46 10.89 6.64
CA THR A 74 -12.98 9.98 7.68
C THR A 74 -14.32 10.46 8.24
N TYR A 75 -14.49 11.77 8.48
CA TYR A 75 -15.64 12.29 9.24
C TYR A 75 -16.61 13.15 8.43
N GLY A 76 -16.23 13.57 7.22
CA GLY A 76 -16.96 14.57 6.45
C GLY A 76 -18.39 14.18 6.09
N ALA A 77 -18.66 12.88 5.90
CA ALA A 77 -20.00 12.41 5.53
C ALA A 77 -21.03 12.69 6.63
N PHE A 78 -20.74 12.35 7.89
CA PHE A 78 -21.67 12.63 8.99
C PHE A 78 -21.66 14.10 9.42
N TYR A 79 -20.56 14.85 9.20
CA TYR A 79 -20.57 16.30 9.32
C TYR A 79 -21.51 16.96 8.31
N LEU A 80 -21.49 16.50 7.05
CA LEU A 80 -22.41 16.99 6.02
C LEU A 80 -23.86 16.64 6.37
N ALA A 81 -24.13 15.41 6.85
CA ALA A 81 -25.47 15.03 7.30
C ALA A 81 -25.95 15.91 8.47
N ALA A 82 -25.08 16.22 9.43
CA ALA A 82 -25.39 17.14 10.53
C ALA A 82 -25.64 18.58 10.04
N LEU A 83 -24.88 19.08 9.08
CA LEU A 83 -25.15 20.38 8.45
C LEU A 83 -26.51 20.39 7.76
N VAL A 84 -26.82 19.34 6.99
CA VAL A 84 -28.12 19.17 6.35
C VAL A 84 -29.25 19.19 7.40
N THR A 85 -29.08 18.53 8.56
CA THR A 85 -30.05 18.63 9.67
C THR A 85 -30.29 20.08 10.12
N ALA A 86 -29.23 20.88 10.22
CA ALA A 86 -29.27 22.26 10.70
C ALA A 86 -29.86 23.27 9.71
N PHE A 87 -29.90 22.95 8.40
CA PHE A 87 -30.54 23.82 7.38
C PHE A 87 -32.06 23.67 7.33
N PHE A 88 -32.63 22.57 7.83
CA PHE A 88 -34.08 22.32 7.73
C PHE A 88 -35.01 23.31 8.44
N PRO A 89 -34.64 23.97 9.56
CA PRO A 89 -35.41 25.08 10.09
C PRO A 89 -35.74 26.16 9.04
N LEU A 90 -34.91 26.34 8.01
CA LEU A 90 -35.12 27.27 6.91
C LEU A 90 -36.20 26.80 5.93
N PHE A 91 -36.48 25.50 5.85
CA PHE A 91 -37.46 24.96 4.89
C PHE A 91 -38.90 25.31 5.31
N ASP A 92 -39.13 25.52 6.61
CA ASP A 92 -40.37 26.13 7.11
C ASP A 92 -40.52 27.58 6.63
N LEU A 93 -39.42 28.30 6.40
CA LEU A 93 -39.42 29.65 5.82
C LEU A 93 -39.66 29.61 4.30
N TRP A 94 -39.14 28.58 3.62
CA TRP A 94 -39.25 28.38 2.17
C TRP A 94 -40.50 27.61 1.71
N ARG A 95 -41.42 27.27 2.62
CA ARG A 95 -42.71 26.61 2.33
C ARG A 95 -42.59 25.26 1.58
N ILE A 96 -41.52 24.52 1.80
CA ILE A 96 -41.32 23.20 1.19
C ILE A 96 -42.25 22.15 1.84
N PRO A 97 -42.89 21.24 1.07
CA PRO A 97 -43.83 20.26 1.62
C PRO A 97 -43.21 19.34 2.67
N ALA A 98 -43.91 19.11 3.78
CA ALA A 98 -43.41 18.27 4.88
C ALA A 98 -43.12 16.81 4.49
N LYS A 99 -43.76 16.29 3.44
CA LYS A 99 -43.51 14.94 2.91
C LYS A 99 -42.11 14.80 2.30
N VAL A 100 -41.62 15.84 1.61
CA VAL A 100 -40.28 15.88 1.03
C VAL A 100 -39.22 15.81 2.15
N PHE A 101 -39.47 16.52 3.24
CA PHE A 101 -38.63 16.50 4.44
C PHE A 101 -38.52 15.12 5.10
N SER A 102 -39.65 14.41 5.27
CA SER A 102 -39.69 13.09 5.90
C SER A 102 -38.96 12.00 5.11
N ILE A 103 -38.54 12.29 3.88
CA ILE A 103 -37.82 11.37 2.99
C ILE A 103 -36.36 11.80 2.85
N ILE A 104 -36.09 13.06 2.50
CA ILE A 104 -34.72 13.53 2.22
C ILE A 104 -33.82 13.39 3.45
N LEU A 105 -34.30 13.77 4.64
CA LEU A 105 -33.45 13.79 5.84
C LEU A 105 -32.97 12.38 6.25
N PRO A 106 -33.86 11.37 6.40
CA PRO A 106 -33.41 10.00 6.70
C PRO A 106 -32.56 9.41 5.59
N VAL A 107 -32.85 9.71 4.31
CA VAL A 107 -32.05 9.20 3.19
C VAL A 107 -30.64 9.79 3.19
N CYS A 108 -30.47 11.10 3.37
CA CYS A 108 -29.15 11.72 3.45
C CYS A 108 -28.36 11.21 4.66
N ALA A 109 -29.00 11.08 5.83
CA ALA A 109 -28.36 10.55 7.02
C ALA A 109 -28.00 9.06 6.87
N ALA A 110 -28.86 8.25 6.24
CA ALA A 110 -28.60 6.84 5.95
C ALA A 110 -27.48 6.69 4.92
N ALA A 111 -27.45 7.52 3.87
CA ALA A 111 -26.38 7.53 2.89
C ALA A 111 -25.04 7.92 3.51
N ALA A 112 -25.00 8.94 4.37
CA ALA A 112 -23.81 9.31 5.11
C ALA A 112 -23.35 8.20 6.07
N PHE A 113 -24.27 7.57 6.79
CA PHE A 113 -23.99 6.44 7.65
C PHE A 113 -23.42 5.24 6.87
N LEU A 114 -24.06 4.88 5.76
CA LEU A 114 -23.57 3.82 4.87
C LEU A 114 -22.21 4.17 4.29
N TYR A 115 -21.98 5.41 3.85
CA TYR A 115 -20.67 5.85 3.38
C TYR A 115 -19.61 5.69 4.46
N THR A 116 -19.85 6.17 5.68
CA THR A 116 -18.91 6.06 6.82
C THR A 116 -18.59 4.61 7.17
N ILE A 117 -19.49 3.65 6.91
CA ILE A 117 -19.25 2.23 7.19
C ILE A 117 -18.60 1.50 6.02
N VAL A 118 -19.12 1.70 4.81
CA VAL A 118 -18.77 0.90 3.63
C VAL A 118 -17.49 1.39 2.97
N TYR A 119 -17.28 2.70 2.91
CA TYR A 119 -16.15 3.27 2.19
C TYR A 119 -14.78 3.02 2.87
N PRO A 120 -14.63 3.18 4.20
CA PRO A 120 -13.36 2.87 4.87
C PRO A 120 -13.15 1.37 5.08
N MET A 121 -14.13 0.53 4.76
CA MET A 121 -14.14 -0.92 4.99
C MET A 121 -12.99 -1.69 4.31
N PRO A 122 -12.54 -1.33 3.08
CA PRO A 122 -11.46 -2.06 2.42
C PRO A 122 -10.04 -1.67 2.89
N PHE A 123 -9.84 -0.45 3.44
CA PHE A 123 -8.49 0.10 3.65
C PHE A 123 -8.20 0.71 5.04
N ASN A 124 -9.22 0.96 5.88
CA ASN A 124 -9.12 1.75 7.12
C ASN A 124 -9.91 1.15 8.28
N SER A 125 -9.78 -0.16 8.47
CA SER A 125 -10.46 -0.93 9.51
C SER A 125 -9.75 -0.90 10.87
N GLY A 126 -8.80 -0.02 11.11
CA GLY A 126 -8.03 0.03 12.35
C GLY A 126 -7.34 1.36 12.54
N LEU A 127 -8.03 2.45 12.17
CA LEU A 127 -7.47 3.79 12.13
C LEU A 127 -7.14 4.30 13.54
N ARG A 128 -5.94 4.86 13.69
CA ARG A 128 -5.41 5.44 14.93
C ARG A 128 -4.92 6.85 14.65
N ASN A 129 -5.38 7.81 15.45
CA ASN A 129 -5.05 9.22 15.29
C ASN A 129 -4.08 9.66 16.39
N TYR A 130 -2.80 9.75 16.06
CA TYR A 130 -1.75 10.28 16.93
C TYR A 130 -1.19 11.62 16.43
N THR A 131 -1.91 12.29 15.54
CA THR A 131 -1.47 13.58 14.95
C THR A 131 -1.23 14.69 15.97
N LYS A 132 -1.81 14.60 17.16
CA LYS A 132 -1.66 15.56 18.26
C LYS A 132 -0.50 15.25 19.22
N GLN A 133 0.14 14.09 19.06
CA GLN A 133 1.29 13.68 19.88
C GLN A 133 2.58 14.22 19.29
N SER A 134 3.62 14.33 20.11
CA SER A 134 4.99 14.63 19.64
C SER A 134 5.57 13.44 18.85
N TYR A 135 6.74 13.60 18.20
CA TYR A 135 7.32 12.54 17.36
C TYR A 135 7.62 11.28 18.19
N THR A 136 8.29 11.43 19.32
CA THR A 136 8.63 10.31 20.21
C THR A 136 7.37 9.66 20.80
N GLN A 137 6.40 10.47 21.24
CA GLN A 137 5.12 9.96 21.76
C GLN A 137 4.33 9.18 20.71
N GLY A 138 4.27 9.71 19.49
CA GLY A 138 3.62 9.09 18.34
C GLY A 138 4.28 7.75 17.99
N PHE A 139 5.61 7.72 17.94
CA PHE A 139 6.37 6.50 17.68
C PHE A 139 6.17 5.43 18.76
N VAL A 140 6.23 5.80 20.04
CA VAL A 140 5.93 4.88 21.16
C VAL A 140 4.49 4.37 21.11
N SER A 141 3.53 5.19 20.66
CA SER A 141 2.15 4.75 20.51
C SER A 141 1.98 3.80 19.32
N LEU A 142 2.67 4.06 18.20
CA LEU A 142 2.72 3.14 17.05
C LEU A 142 3.26 1.76 17.45
N THR A 143 4.38 1.70 18.18
CA THR A 143 4.98 0.41 18.57
C THR A 143 4.04 -0.38 19.49
N LYS A 144 3.36 0.28 20.44
CA LYS A 144 2.33 -0.34 21.29
C LYS A 144 1.14 -0.87 20.50
N ASP A 145 0.70 -0.15 19.48
CA ASP A 145 -0.38 -0.61 18.61
C ASP A 145 0.04 -1.82 17.78
N LEU A 146 1.25 -1.83 17.21
CA LEU A 146 1.77 -2.98 16.46
C LEU A 146 1.93 -4.21 17.37
N GLU A 147 2.45 -4.04 18.58
CA GLU A 147 2.52 -5.11 19.57
C GLU A 147 1.15 -5.73 19.87
N LYS A 148 0.09 -4.94 19.79
CA LYS A 148 -1.25 -5.41 20.12
C LYS A 148 -2.00 -5.97 18.91
N TYR A 149 -1.81 -5.39 17.74
CA TYR A 149 -2.72 -5.57 16.60
C TYR A 149 -2.05 -6.06 15.32
N TYR A 150 -0.72 -6.05 15.21
CA TYR A 150 -0.05 -6.60 14.04
C TYR A 150 -0.19 -8.12 14.04
N SER A 151 -0.93 -8.64 13.06
CA SER A 151 -1.34 -10.05 13.03
C SER A 151 -0.18 -11.02 12.80
N LEU A 152 0.84 -10.60 12.05
CA LEU A 152 1.92 -11.51 11.62
C LEU A 152 3.15 -11.52 12.54
N LYS A 153 3.15 -10.73 13.62
CA LYS A 153 4.32 -10.59 14.51
C LYS A 153 4.88 -11.93 15.02
N ASP A 154 4.01 -12.87 15.39
CA ASP A 154 4.43 -14.15 15.96
C ASP A 154 4.90 -15.11 14.86
N TRP A 155 4.31 -14.99 13.65
CA TRP A 155 4.71 -15.76 12.47
C TRP A 155 6.10 -15.33 12.00
N LYS A 156 6.30 -14.03 11.77
CA LYS A 156 7.56 -13.43 11.34
C LYS A 156 8.58 -13.27 12.47
N LYS A 157 8.22 -13.65 13.71
CA LYS A 157 9.04 -13.51 14.92
C LYS A 157 9.63 -12.09 15.07
N THR A 158 8.81 -11.09 14.76
CA THR A 158 9.25 -9.69 14.73
C THR A 158 9.47 -9.17 16.15
N ASP A 159 10.72 -8.87 16.52
CA ASP A 159 11.04 -8.20 17.78
C ASP A 159 10.83 -6.68 17.64
N ILE A 160 9.57 -6.27 17.77
CA ILE A 160 9.15 -4.87 17.60
C ILE A 160 9.88 -3.96 18.60
N GLN A 161 10.17 -4.42 19.82
CA GLN A 161 10.88 -3.62 20.83
C GLN A 161 12.35 -3.41 20.45
N ALA A 162 13.04 -4.44 19.97
CA ALA A 162 14.42 -4.31 19.51
C ALA A 162 14.52 -3.38 18.30
N ILE A 163 13.61 -3.51 17.32
CA ILE A 163 13.56 -2.62 16.16
C ILE A 163 13.26 -1.19 16.61
N ALA A 164 12.29 -0.98 17.51
CA ALA A 164 11.97 0.33 18.04
C ALA A 164 13.17 0.98 18.75
N LYS A 165 13.93 0.20 19.52
CA LYS A 165 15.15 0.66 20.18
C LYS A 165 16.24 1.05 19.17
N LYS A 166 16.39 0.31 18.07
CA LYS A 166 17.32 0.64 16.98
C LYS A 166 16.97 1.99 16.35
N ILE A 167 15.69 2.26 16.13
CA ILE A 167 15.22 3.47 15.42
C ILE A 167 15.09 4.70 16.33
N MET A 168 14.85 4.52 17.63
CA MET A 168 14.58 5.62 18.58
C MET A 168 15.58 6.79 18.51
N PRO A 169 16.91 6.60 18.39
CA PRO A 169 17.85 7.72 18.34
C PRO A 169 17.55 8.72 17.21
N ALA A 170 17.14 8.24 16.02
CA ALA A 170 16.79 9.11 14.91
C ALA A 170 15.47 9.85 15.15
N VAL A 171 14.51 9.22 15.84
CA VAL A 171 13.24 9.85 16.22
C VAL A 171 13.46 10.95 17.27
N GLU A 172 14.29 10.70 18.27
CA GLU A 172 14.64 11.70 19.30
C GLU A 172 15.39 12.89 18.69
N GLU A 173 16.32 12.64 17.77
CA GLU A 173 17.02 13.71 17.05
C GLU A 173 16.06 14.52 16.16
N ALA A 174 15.17 13.84 15.45
CA ALA A 174 14.13 14.49 14.66
C ALA A 174 13.24 15.40 15.53
N GLU A 175 12.86 14.95 16.72
CA GLU A 175 12.06 15.74 17.65
C GLU A 175 12.86 16.96 18.16
N ARG A 176 14.11 16.74 18.57
CA ARG A 176 15.00 17.79 19.07
C ARG A 176 15.24 18.90 18.05
N LYS A 177 15.33 18.54 16.77
CA LYS A 177 15.55 19.45 15.64
C LYS A 177 14.25 19.95 15.00
N ASN A 178 13.09 19.43 15.41
CA ASN A 178 11.81 19.64 14.73
C ASN A 178 11.89 19.29 13.23
N ASP A 179 12.57 18.19 12.92
CA ASP A 179 12.86 17.74 11.57
C ASP A 179 11.85 16.67 11.12
N ALA A 180 10.84 17.11 10.35
CA ALA A 180 9.80 16.22 9.85
C ALA A 180 10.31 15.18 8.83
N GLY A 181 11.34 15.51 8.04
CA GLY A 181 11.91 14.59 7.05
C GLY A 181 12.73 13.47 7.69
N LEU A 182 13.51 13.80 8.73
CA LEU A 182 14.23 12.79 9.51
C LEU A 182 13.26 11.87 10.26
N PHE A 183 12.17 12.44 10.81
CA PHE A 183 11.11 11.63 11.40
C PHE A 183 10.50 10.68 10.37
N TYR A 184 10.15 11.17 9.17
CA TYR A 184 9.61 10.34 8.09
C TYR A 184 10.56 9.19 7.68
N ALA A 185 11.85 9.50 7.50
CA ALA A 185 12.87 8.51 7.16
C ALA A 185 13.02 7.44 8.26
N ALA A 186 13.03 7.85 9.54
CA ALA A 186 13.10 6.93 10.67
C ALA A 186 11.89 5.98 10.73
N ILE A 187 10.68 6.48 10.51
CA ILE A 187 9.47 5.64 10.48
C ILE A 187 9.45 4.70 9.26
N THR A 188 9.99 5.14 8.11
CA THR A 188 10.13 4.29 6.93
C THR A 188 11.13 3.15 7.19
N ALA A 189 12.30 3.46 7.77
CA ALA A 189 13.28 2.47 8.20
C ALA A 189 12.72 1.50 9.26
N PHE A 190 11.87 1.97 10.17
CA PHE A 190 11.18 1.12 11.12
C PHE A 190 10.30 0.07 10.43
N GLY A 191 9.58 0.44 9.36
CA GLY A 191 8.73 -0.48 8.60
C GLY A 191 9.50 -1.56 7.85
N TYR A 192 10.71 -1.25 7.37
CA TYR A 192 11.56 -2.17 6.61
C TYR A 192 11.84 -3.49 7.36
N TYR A 193 12.16 -3.42 8.65
CA TYR A 193 12.52 -4.61 9.46
C TYR A 193 11.35 -5.56 9.78
N PHE A 194 10.14 -5.26 9.29
CA PHE A 194 9.01 -6.18 9.41
C PHE A 194 8.98 -7.24 8.31
N TYR A 195 9.67 -7.01 7.18
CA TYR A 195 9.67 -7.89 6.01
C TYR A 195 8.24 -8.29 5.59
N ASP A 196 7.35 -7.29 5.55
CA ASP A 196 5.94 -7.39 5.15
C ASP A 196 5.60 -6.22 4.21
N GLY A 197 5.16 -6.52 2.99
CA GLY A 197 4.81 -5.54 1.94
C GLY A 197 3.70 -4.58 2.35
N HIS A 198 2.92 -4.93 3.36
CA HIS A 198 1.85 -4.12 3.90
C HIS A 198 2.24 -3.29 5.12
N VAL A 199 3.44 -3.45 5.67
CA VAL A 199 3.90 -2.72 6.86
C VAL A 199 4.82 -1.58 6.48
N GLY A 200 4.43 -0.33 6.78
CA GLY A 200 5.30 0.83 6.54
C GLY A 200 4.55 2.10 6.18
N THR A 201 5.31 3.10 5.73
CA THR A 201 4.79 4.43 5.40
C THR A 201 4.11 4.47 4.03
N TRP A 202 3.07 5.31 3.93
CA TRP A 202 2.36 5.63 2.69
C TRP A 202 2.51 7.14 2.40
N PRO A 203 2.55 7.56 1.12
CA PRO A 203 2.79 8.96 0.72
C PRO A 203 1.60 9.90 0.99
N GLU A 204 0.63 9.48 1.79
CA GLU A 204 -0.55 10.24 2.15
C GLU A 204 -0.21 11.10 3.38
N GLY A 205 0.39 12.29 3.22
CA GLY A 205 0.83 13.07 4.37
C GLY A 205 1.40 14.43 4.03
N ASP A 206 2.38 14.86 4.82
CA ASP A 206 3.19 16.04 4.55
C ASP A 206 4.17 15.72 3.41
N ARG A 207 3.97 16.37 2.26
CA ARG A 207 4.74 16.12 1.04
C ARG A 207 6.20 16.54 1.18
N ASP A 208 6.47 17.65 1.86
CA ASP A 208 7.84 18.15 2.02
C ASP A 208 8.64 17.23 2.95
N ALA A 209 7.99 16.75 4.02
CA ALA A 209 8.58 15.75 4.91
C ALA A 209 8.83 14.42 4.19
N TRP A 210 7.90 14.00 3.32
CA TRP A 210 8.05 12.81 2.49
C TRP A 210 9.24 12.92 1.54
N GLU A 211 9.30 13.97 0.71
CA GLU A 211 10.38 14.20 -0.26
C GLU A 211 11.74 14.28 0.46
N ARG A 212 11.83 15.04 1.55
CA ARG A 212 13.05 15.12 2.35
C ARG A 212 13.43 13.79 2.99
N GLY A 213 12.45 13.00 3.42
CA GLY A 213 12.68 11.67 3.98
C GLY A 213 13.23 10.68 2.96
N LEU A 214 12.75 10.73 1.71
CA LEU A 214 13.28 9.93 0.61
C LEU A 214 14.72 10.30 0.27
N ILE A 215 15.01 11.60 0.20
CA ILE A 215 16.37 12.12 -0.01
C ILE A 215 17.31 11.57 1.08
N LEU A 216 16.93 11.60 2.36
CA LEU A 216 17.75 11.03 3.43
C LEU A 216 18.01 9.52 3.30
N LEU A 217 17.07 8.76 2.73
CA LEU A 217 17.19 7.32 2.52
C LEU A 217 17.94 6.97 1.23
N GLY A 218 17.88 7.85 0.22
CA GLY A 218 18.39 7.62 -1.13
C GLY A 218 19.91 7.51 -1.22
N GLY A 219 20.64 8.03 -0.25
CA GLY A 219 22.10 7.98 -0.24
C GLY A 219 22.71 8.89 -1.29
N ASN A 220 23.76 8.41 -1.94
CA ASN A 220 24.68 9.20 -2.74
C ASN A 220 24.68 8.69 -4.18
N ASP A 221 24.80 9.55 -5.20
CA ASP A 221 24.96 9.14 -6.59
C ASP A 221 26.43 9.26 -7.03
N TYR A 222 27.01 8.17 -7.52
CA TYR A 222 28.39 8.11 -8.03
C TYR A 222 28.47 7.98 -9.55
N GLY A 223 27.35 8.19 -10.27
CA GLY A 223 27.26 8.20 -11.72
C GLY A 223 27.00 6.84 -12.37
N PHE A 224 26.50 5.86 -11.61
CA PHE A 224 26.01 4.56 -12.10
C PHE A 224 25.26 3.82 -10.98
N SER A 225 24.60 2.71 -11.34
CA SER A 225 24.04 1.74 -10.38
C SER A 225 24.55 0.33 -10.66
N MET A 226 24.09 -0.66 -9.89
CA MET A 226 24.51 -2.05 -10.03
C MET A 226 23.32 -3.01 -10.05
N LEU A 227 23.50 -4.16 -10.71
CA LEU A 227 22.61 -5.31 -10.63
C LEU A 227 23.39 -6.61 -10.55
N ARG A 228 22.78 -7.62 -9.92
CA ARG A 228 23.24 -9.00 -9.99
C ARG A 228 22.56 -9.70 -11.17
N ILE A 229 23.34 -10.40 -11.98
CA ILE A 229 22.86 -11.22 -13.10
C ILE A 229 22.91 -12.71 -12.73
N ASP A 230 22.27 -13.56 -13.56
CA ASP A 230 22.02 -14.99 -13.26
C ASP A 230 23.28 -15.83 -12.99
N ASP A 231 24.45 -15.42 -13.50
CA ASP A 231 25.73 -16.09 -13.23
C ASP A 231 26.39 -15.65 -11.90
N GLY A 232 25.71 -14.80 -11.12
CA GLY A 232 26.14 -14.31 -9.82
C GLY A 232 26.99 -13.04 -9.87
N ARG A 233 27.43 -12.59 -11.06
CA ARG A 233 28.22 -11.35 -11.17
C ARG A 233 27.38 -10.13 -10.82
N VAL A 234 28.01 -9.17 -10.16
CA VAL A 234 27.49 -7.83 -9.95
C VAL A 234 28.07 -6.93 -11.03
N VAL A 235 27.21 -6.33 -11.84
CA VAL A 235 27.61 -5.52 -12.99
C VAL A 235 27.09 -4.09 -12.87
N ALA A 236 27.88 -3.15 -13.38
CA ALA A 236 27.47 -1.76 -13.52
C ALA A 236 26.33 -1.62 -14.55
N ILE A 237 25.37 -0.77 -14.23
CA ILE A 237 24.26 -0.35 -15.08
C ILE A 237 24.07 1.17 -14.97
N LEU A 238 23.35 1.79 -15.90
CA LEU A 238 23.13 3.25 -15.93
C LEU A 238 24.43 4.06 -15.96
N SER A 239 25.54 3.48 -16.44
CA SER A 239 26.78 4.19 -16.66
C SER A 239 26.78 4.81 -18.05
N GLU A 240 26.62 6.14 -18.09
CA GLU A 240 26.51 6.93 -19.31
C GLU A 240 27.79 7.73 -19.57
N SER A 241 28.13 7.98 -20.84
CA SER A 241 29.40 8.63 -21.21
C SER A 241 29.60 10.03 -20.63
N THR A 242 28.55 10.68 -20.13
CA THR A 242 28.62 11.99 -19.48
C THR A 242 28.95 11.92 -17.99
N LEU A 243 28.94 10.73 -17.37
CA LEU A 243 29.07 10.54 -15.93
C LEU A 243 30.51 10.17 -15.51
N PRO A 244 30.94 10.53 -14.28
CA PRO A 244 32.31 10.28 -13.82
C PRO A 244 32.71 8.79 -13.80
N ALA A 245 31.79 7.90 -13.43
CA ALA A 245 32.05 6.45 -13.41
C ALA A 245 32.45 5.92 -14.80
N TYR A 246 31.75 6.37 -15.86
CA TYR A 246 32.09 6.01 -17.23
C TYR A 246 33.48 6.51 -17.62
N GLN A 247 33.81 7.75 -17.30
CA GLN A 247 35.12 8.34 -17.58
C GLN A 247 36.25 7.65 -16.81
N ALA A 248 35.93 7.00 -15.69
CA ALA A 248 36.84 6.18 -14.90
C ALA A 248 36.97 4.72 -15.40
N GLY A 249 36.31 4.37 -16.52
CA GLY A 249 36.39 3.03 -17.13
C GLY A 249 35.32 2.03 -16.66
N ILE A 250 34.31 2.50 -15.91
CA ILE A 250 33.18 1.66 -15.48
C ILE A 250 32.06 1.82 -16.51
N HIS A 251 31.85 0.82 -17.36
CA HIS A 251 30.81 0.83 -18.40
C HIS A 251 29.65 -0.10 -18.04
N ASN A 252 28.52 0.01 -18.75
CA ASN A 252 27.42 -0.94 -18.57
C ASN A 252 27.92 -2.37 -18.84
N GLY A 253 27.70 -3.28 -17.88
CA GLY A 253 28.19 -4.67 -17.92
C GLY A 253 29.57 -4.89 -17.27
N THR A 254 30.29 -3.83 -16.87
CA THR A 254 31.55 -3.94 -16.13
C THR A 254 31.33 -4.65 -14.79
N GLN A 255 32.12 -5.69 -14.50
CA GLN A 255 31.98 -6.47 -13.27
C GLN A 255 32.61 -5.73 -12.08
N ILE A 256 31.81 -5.51 -11.03
CA ILE A 256 32.25 -4.94 -9.76
C ILE A 256 32.60 -6.06 -8.78
N ILE A 257 33.77 -5.97 -8.15
CA ILE A 257 34.32 -7.03 -7.28
C ILE A 257 34.63 -6.55 -5.86
N GLU A 258 34.77 -5.25 -5.63
CA GLU A 258 34.95 -4.64 -4.30
C GLU A 258 34.19 -3.31 -4.21
N TRP A 259 33.60 -3.03 -3.05
CA TRP A 259 32.96 -1.76 -2.73
C TRP A 259 33.45 -1.25 -1.37
N ASN A 260 33.96 -0.02 -1.34
CA ASN A 260 34.48 0.67 -0.15
C ASN A 260 35.46 -0.17 0.67
N GLY A 261 36.38 -0.88 0.01
CA GLY A 261 37.40 -1.71 0.68
C GLY A 261 36.93 -3.11 1.07
N LYS A 262 35.70 -3.52 0.70
CA LYS A 262 35.12 -4.82 1.05
C LYS A 262 34.79 -5.64 -0.19
N PRO A 263 35.07 -6.95 -0.22
CA PRO A 263 34.63 -7.83 -1.29
C PRO A 263 33.13 -7.68 -1.55
N ILE A 264 32.72 -7.70 -2.82
CA ILE A 264 31.35 -7.31 -3.22
C ILE A 264 30.25 -8.09 -2.48
N GLU A 265 30.44 -9.40 -2.27
CA GLU A 265 29.48 -10.23 -1.53
C GLU A 265 29.35 -9.83 -0.05
N GLN A 266 30.46 -9.43 0.58
CA GLN A 266 30.43 -8.93 1.95
C GLN A 266 29.73 -7.58 2.02
N ALA A 267 30.05 -6.66 1.09
CA ALA A 267 29.42 -5.35 1.03
C ALA A 267 27.91 -5.46 0.82
N LEU A 268 27.47 -6.37 -0.04
CA LEU A 268 26.06 -6.69 -0.24
C LEU A 268 25.44 -7.25 1.04
N ALA A 269 26.04 -8.24 1.71
CA ALA A 269 25.47 -8.83 2.92
C ALA A 269 25.23 -7.80 4.06
N GLU A 270 25.96 -6.69 4.07
CA GLU A 270 25.85 -5.62 5.07
C GLU A 270 24.92 -4.46 4.63
N THR A 271 24.32 -4.53 3.43
CA THR A 271 23.49 -3.45 2.88
C THR A 271 22.00 -3.66 3.15
N GLU A 272 21.37 -2.67 3.77
CA GLU A 272 19.92 -2.62 3.96
C GLU A 272 19.22 -1.90 2.79
N CYS A 273 18.13 -2.48 2.30
CA CYS A 273 17.38 -2.01 1.12
C CYS A 273 16.19 -1.12 1.50
N ILE A 274 16.47 -0.02 2.18
CA ILE A 274 15.44 0.84 2.77
C ILE A 274 15.01 1.90 1.77
N TYR A 275 13.83 1.70 1.19
CA TYR A 275 13.15 2.70 0.37
C TYR A 275 11.65 2.67 0.67
N GLN A 276 10.96 3.78 0.41
CA GLN A 276 9.52 3.80 0.62
C GLN A 276 8.82 2.92 -0.45
N GLY A 277 8.03 1.96 0.01
CA GLY A 277 7.30 1.04 -0.87
C GLY A 277 8.02 -0.29 -1.08
N ASP A 278 9.33 -0.35 -0.83
CA ASP A 278 10.13 -1.56 -0.84
C ASP A 278 10.22 -2.17 0.56
N LYS A 279 9.62 -3.35 0.74
CA LYS A 279 9.43 -3.98 2.07
C LYS A 279 9.71 -5.49 2.06
N TYR A 280 10.54 -5.90 1.10
CA TYR A 280 10.91 -7.25 0.69
C TYR A 280 10.57 -8.39 1.66
N PRO A 281 9.36 -8.98 1.55
CA PRO A 281 8.99 -10.19 2.31
C PRO A 281 9.71 -11.44 1.79
N VAL A 282 10.21 -11.38 0.56
CA VAL A 282 10.97 -12.45 -0.09
C VAL A 282 12.42 -12.02 -0.17
N LYS A 283 13.31 -12.79 0.47
CA LYS A 283 14.74 -12.48 0.51
C LYS A 283 15.36 -12.42 -0.88
N GLU A 284 14.99 -13.32 -1.78
CA GLU A 284 15.50 -13.36 -3.16
C GLU A 284 15.14 -12.08 -3.93
N ASN A 285 13.95 -11.52 -3.69
CA ASN A 285 13.57 -10.25 -4.27
C ASN A 285 14.43 -9.11 -3.71
N GLU A 286 14.72 -9.10 -2.40
CA GLU A 286 15.64 -8.12 -1.81
C GLU A 286 17.05 -8.24 -2.38
N ASP A 287 17.58 -9.48 -2.43
CA ASP A 287 18.90 -9.80 -2.95
C ASP A 287 19.10 -9.29 -4.38
N PHE A 288 18.02 -9.31 -5.20
CA PHE A 288 18.03 -8.77 -6.57
C PHE A 288 18.26 -7.26 -6.61
N PHE A 289 17.63 -6.48 -5.72
CA PHE A 289 17.78 -5.02 -5.69
C PHE A 289 18.91 -4.52 -4.81
N ARG A 290 19.46 -5.35 -3.91
CA ARG A 290 20.52 -4.93 -2.98
C ARG A 290 21.74 -4.25 -3.62
N PRO A 291 22.21 -4.65 -4.82
CA PRO A 291 23.27 -3.92 -5.51
C PRO A 291 22.93 -2.46 -5.82
N VAL A 292 21.65 -2.15 -6.08
CA VAL A 292 21.16 -0.78 -6.31
C VAL A 292 21.35 0.08 -5.07
N PHE A 293 21.03 -0.45 -3.90
CA PHE A 293 21.20 0.23 -2.62
C PHE A 293 22.66 0.32 -2.17
N LEU A 294 23.48 -0.67 -2.52
CA LEU A 294 24.91 -0.62 -2.23
C LEU A 294 25.59 0.47 -3.06
N ALA A 295 25.16 0.64 -4.32
CA ALA A 295 25.67 1.67 -5.22
C ALA A 295 25.50 3.09 -4.66
N THR A 296 24.62 3.31 -3.69
CA THR A 296 24.42 4.63 -3.07
C THR A 296 25.21 4.87 -1.79
N ARG A 297 26.09 3.93 -1.40
CA ARG A 297 26.86 3.98 -0.15
C ARG A 297 28.28 4.51 -0.34
N GLY A 298 28.62 5.55 0.41
CA GLY A 298 29.96 6.12 0.46
C GLY A 298 30.87 5.50 1.50
N MET A 299 32.16 5.80 1.40
CA MET A 299 33.17 5.36 2.35
C MET A 299 32.91 5.95 3.75
N GLY A 300 33.04 5.11 4.78
CA GLY A 300 32.95 5.54 6.17
C GLY A 300 31.53 5.86 6.66
N GLU A 301 30.50 5.68 5.83
CA GLU A 301 29.11 5.80 6.26
C GLU A 301 28.76 4.74 7.32
N ASN A 302 27.88 5.12 8.24
CA ASN A 302 27.47 4.24 9.33
C ASN A 302 26.52 3.15 8.81
N THR A 303 26.74 1.91 9.21
CA THR A 303 25.85 0.78 8.90
C THR A 303 24.63 0.72 9.81
N ASP A 304 24.65 1.39 10.97
CA ASP A 304 23.47 1.58 11.79
C ASP A 304 22.57 2.66 11.19
N ILE A 305 21.37 2.28 10.76
CA ILE A 305 20.45 3.17 10.04
C ILE A 305 20.10 4.44 10.82
N ALA A 306 19.98 4.38 12.15
CA ALA A 306 19.63 5.55 12.93
C ALA A 306 20.79 6.56 12.93
N GLN A 307 22.02 6.08 13.15
CA GLN A 307 23.21 6.93 13.07
C GLN A 307 23.46 7.45 11.65
N TYR A 308 23.23 6.62 10.64
CA TYR A 308 23.29 7.01 9.23
C TYR A 308 22.36 8.20 8.96
N LEU A 309 21.07 8.07 9.29
CA LEU A 309 20.08 9.12 9.09
C LEU A 309 20.41 10.41 9.86
N ILE A 310 20.88 10.30 11.11
CA ILE A 310 21.30 11.45 11.92
C ILE A 310 22.47 12.19 11.26
N SER A 311 23.49 11.46 10.82
CA SER A 311 24.66 12.05 10.17
C SER A 311 24.29 12.77 8.87
N ARG A 312 23.44 12.16 8.04
CA ARG A 312 22.94 12.78 6.80
C ARG A 312 22.09 14.01 7.05
N ALA A 313 21.17 13.96 8.02
CA ALA A 313 20.31 15.09 8.35
C ALA A 313 21.11 16.30 8.89
N ALA A 314 22.26 16.05 9.51
CA ALA A 314 23.15 17.10 10.02
C ALA A 314 23.89 17.88 8.91
N ALA A 315 23.97 17.35 7.68
CA ALA A 315 24.74 17.93 6.59
C ALA A 315 24.14 19.21 5.94
N ASP A 316 23.01 19.73 6.45
CA ASP A 316 22.34 21.01 6.13
C ASP A 316 22.42 21.52 4.67
N GLY A 317 22.35 20.61 3.69
CA GLY A 317 22.41 20.96 2.26
C GLY A 317 23.80 21.39 1.74
N THR A 318 24.83 21.45 2.57
CA THR A 318 26.23 21.57 2.15
C THR A 318 26.81 20.17 2.10
N TYR A 319 26.55 19.48 0.99
CA TYR A 319 26.82 18.06 0.86
C TYR A 319 28.29 17.82 0.50
N ASP A 320 29.16 17.77 1.51
CA ASP A 320 30.49 17.16 1.40
C ASP A 320 30.30 15.64 1.52
N ALA A 321 29.73 15.05 0.48
CA ALA A 321 29.41 13.63 0.45
C ALA A 321 30.68 12.80 0.54
N PRO A 322 30.66 11.66 1.24
CA PRO A 322 31.76 10.73 1.16
C PRO A 322 31.95 10.21 -0.27
N LYS A 323 33.20 10.10 -0.71
CA LYS A 323 33.54 9.39 -1.95
C LYS A 323 33.17 7.91 -1.86
N ALA A 324 32.93 7.26 -2.99
CA ALA A 324 32.91 5.79 -3.09
C ALA A 324 34.24 5.27 -3.64
N ARG A 325 34.73 4.15 -3.11
CA ARG A 325 35.89 3.44 -3.66
C ARG A 325 35.42 2.14 -4.28
N VAL A 326 35.64 2.00 -5.58
CA VAL A 326 35.09 0.90 -6.39
C VAL A 326 36.24 0.13 -7.02
N THR A 327 36.26 -1.20 -6.87
CA THR A 327 37.15 -2.08 -7.64
C THR A 327 36.35 -2.92 -8.62
N PHE A 328 36.77 -2.89 -9.88
CA PHE A 328 36.12 -3.58 -11.00
C PHE A 328 37.14 -4.30 -11.88
N LEU A 329 36.68 -5.20 -12.75
CA LEU A 329 37.52 -5.84 -13.75
C LEU A 329 37.53 -5.01 -15.05
N THR A 330 38.72 -4.70 -15.57
CA THR A 330 38.86 -4.07 -16.89
C THR A 330 38.46 -5.03 -18.03
N GLU A 331 38.45 -4.55 -19.27
CA GLU A 331 38.19 -5.40 -20.44
C GLU A 331 39.19 -6.57 -20.56
N GLU A 332 40.42 -6.38 -20.08
CA GLU A 332 41.48 -7.40 -20.01
C GLU A 332 41.32 -8.37 -18.83
N GLY A 333 40.35 -8.13 -17.94
CA GLY A 333 40.10 -8.94 -16.74
C GLY A 333 40.99 -8.61 -15.54
N GLU A 334 41.73 -7.49 -15.59
CA GLU A 334 42.58 -7.06 -14.49
C GLU A 334 41.81 -6.18 -13.49
N PRO A 335 42.02 -6.32 -12.17
CA PRO A 335 41.40 -5.44 -11.19
C PRO A 335 41.87 -3.98 -11.30
N CYS A 336 40.94 -3.05 -11.39
CA CYS A 336 41.17 -1.60 -11.33
C CYS A 336 40.36 -0.99 -10.19
N THR A 337 40.97 -0.10 -9.40
CA THR A 337 40.32 0.60 -8.29
C THR A 337 40.30 2.09 -8.56
N VAL A 338 39.12 2.70 -8.42
CA VAL A 338 38.92 4.14 -8.57
C VAL A 338 38.17 4.71 -7.36
N GLU A 339 38.37 6.00 -7.09
CA GLU A 339 37.56 6.75 -6.14
C GLU A 339 36.66 7.71 -6.91
N LEU A 340 35.37 7.68 -6.63
CA LEU A 340 34.36 8.48 -7.30
C LEU A 340 33.83 9.54 -6.33
N ASP A 341 33.85 10.79 -6.79
CA ASP A 341 33.15 11.89 -6.14
C ASP A 341 31.64 11.72 -6.32
N CYS A 342 30.89 12.11 -5.30
CA CYS A 342 29.44 12.11 -5.39
C CYS A 342 28.97 13.23 -6.33
N VAL A 343 28.04 12.90 -7.21
CA VAL A 343 27.50 13.80 -8.24
C VAL A 343 26.24 14.49 -7.73
N GLU A 344 25.34 13.74 -7.12
CA GLU A 344 24.08 14.22 -6.55
C GLU A 344 23.53 13.24 -5.48
N ASP A 345 22.27 13.41 -5.09
CA ASP A 345 21.59 12.49 -4.18
C ASP A 345 21.22 11.17 -4.90
N GLY A 346 21.42 10.04 -4.22
CA GLY A 346 21.21 8.70 -4.77
C GLY A 346 19.75 8.31 -5.00
N LEU A 347 18.77 9.12 -4.57
CA LEU A 347 17.34 8.87 -4.79
C LEU A 347 17.01 8.63 -6.28
N ASN A 348 17.52 9.50 -7.16
CA ASN A 348 17.30 9.37 -8.60
C ASN A 348 17.87 8.06 -9.15
N THR A 349 19.04 7.65 -8.65
CA THR A 349 19.68 6.39 -9.07
C THR A 349 18.80 5.20 -8.74
N ILE A 350 18.26 5.14 -7.52
CA ILE A 350 17.31 4.08 -7.11
C ILE A 350 16.07 4.14 -8.00
N GLU A 351 15.43 5.31 -8.12
CA GLU A 351 14.19 5.48 -8.86
C GLU A 351 14.33 5.13 -10.35
N TYR A 352 15.45 5.47 -11.00
CA TYR A 352 15.69 5.09 -12.39
C TYR A 352 15.80 3.58 -12.55
N VAL A 353 16.53 2.88 -11.68
CA VAL A 353 16.61 1.41 -11.77
C VAL A 353 15.24 0.77 -11.57
N LEU A 354 14.47 1.22 -10.57
CA LEU A 354 13.10 0.76 -10.36
C LEU A 354 12.22 1.09 -11.58
N GLN A 355 12.34 2.29 -12.17
CA GLN A 355 11.60 2.64 -13.36
C GLN A 355 11.91 1.72 -14.55
N TYR A 356 13.17 1.34 -14.77
CA TYR A 356 13.54 0.47 -15.89
C TYR A 356 13.18 -0.99 -15.68
N LEU A 357 13.44 -1.55 -14.49
CA LEU A 357 13.27 -2.98 -14.22
C LEU A 357 11.81 -3.37 -13.97
N ILE A 358 11.11 -2.50 -13.26
CA ILE A 358 9.75 -2.77 -12.82
C ILE A 358 8.79 -1.69 -13.30
N SER A 359 9.15 -0.76 -14.20
CA SER A 359 8.18 0.24 -14.71
C SER A 359 7.44 0.99 -13.58
N PHE A 360 8.14 1.23 -12.46
CA PHE A 360 7.61 1.92 -11.29
C PHE A 360 7.02 3.27 -11.69
N GLY A 361 5.76 3.53 -11.30
CA GLY A 361 5.04 4.76 -11.67
C GLY A 361 4.72 4.95 -13.16
N VAL A 362 5.09 3.99 -14.03
CA VAL A 362 4.95 4.12 -15.48
C VAL A 362 3.62 3.54 -15.97
N TYR A 363 3.11 2.42 -15.45
CA TYR A 363 1.91 1.76 -16.02
C TYR A 363 0.65 2.64 -16.11
N PRO A 364 0.23 3.35 -15.03
CA PRO A 364 -0.92 4.27 -15.11
C PRO A 364 -0.69 5.42 -16.10
N ASN A 365 0.55 5.87 -16.23
CA ASN A 365 0.95 7.02 -17.04
C ASN A 365 1.26 6.68 -18.51
N ARG A 366 1.69 5.44 -18.80
CA ARG A 366 2.12 4.95 -20.12
C ARG A 366 1.00 4.38 -20.94
N TYR A 367 0.05 3.70 -20.30
CA TYR A 367 -1.07 3.06 -20.97
C TYR A 367 -2.39 3.79 -20.70
N GLY A 368 -2.50 4.54 -19.58
CA GLY A 368 -3.76 5.10 -19.12
C GLY A 368 -4.57 4.06 -18.35
N VAL A 369 -5.32 4.52 -17.35
CA VAL A 369 -6.18 3.68 -16.46
C VAL A 369 -7.16 2.78 -17.22
N ASP A 370 -7.52 3.12 -18.46
CA ASP A 370 -8.49 2.38 -19.27
C ASP A 370 -7.91 1.13 -19.96
N LYS A 371 -6.59 0.91 -19.88
CA LYS A 371 -5.91 -0.22 -20.55
C LYS A 371 -5.84 -1.49 -19.71
N ASN A 372 -6.29 -1.45 -18.47
CA ASN A 372 -6.33 -2.67 -17.67
C ASN A 372 -7.26 -3.71 -18.34
N PHE A 373 -6.79 -4.94 -18.48
CA PHE A 373 -7.43 -6.02 -19.24
C PHE A 373 -7.55 -5.80 -20.76
N ASP A 374 -6.81 -4.89 -21.37
CA ASP A 374 -6.67 -4.86 -22.83
C ASP A 374 -5.92 -6.10 -23.31
N ALA A 375 -6.37 -6.71 -24.40
CA ALA A 375 -5.72 -7.88 -24.97
C ALA A 375 -5.77 -7.88 -26.49
N LYS A 376 -4.76 -8.48 -27.12
CA LYS A 376 -4.67 -8.64 -28.58
C LYS A 376 -3.80 -9.84 -28.96
N MET A 377 -3.98 -10.36 -30.17
CA MET A 377 -3.01 -11.26 -30.79
C MET A 377 -1.69 -10.49 -31.01
N ILE A 378 -0.56 -11.11 -30.68
CA ILE A 378 0.79 -10.59 -30.95
C ILE A 378 1.50 -11.37 -32.06
N ASN A 379 1.01 -12.57 -32.38
CA ASN A 379 1.37 -13.40 -33.53
C ASN A 379 0.20 -14.36 -33.84
N ASP A 380 0.40 -15.35 -34.70
CA ASP A 380 -0.66 -16.23 -35.21
C ASP A 380 -1.36 -17.09 -34.13
N ASP A 381 -0.68 -17.41 -33.03
CA ASP A 381 -1.22 -18.31 -32.00
C ASP A 381 -1.12 -17.78 -30.56
N THR A 382 -0.51 -16.62 -30.36
CA THR A 382 -0.24 -16.05 -29.05
C THR A 382 -0.94 -14.70 -28.90
N ALA A 383 -1.73 -14.59 -27.84
CA ALA A 383 -2.29 -13.32 -27.39
C ALA A 383 -1.50 -12.76 -26.20
N TYR A 384 -1.59 -11.44 -26.02
CA TYR A 384 -1.05 -10.71 -24.88
C TYR A 384 -2.19 -9.94 -24.22
N MET A 385 -2.30 -10.05 -22.90
CA MET A 385 -3.24 -9.32 -22.05
C MET A 385 -2.48 -8.54 -21.00
N LEU A 386 -2.81 -7.26 -20.86
CA LEU A 386 -2.29 -6.40 -19.82
C LEU A 386 -3.18 -6.50 -18.56
N ARG A 387 -2.58 -6.67 -17.38
CA ARG A 387 -3.30 -6.71 -16.09
C ARG A 387 -2.47 -6.11 -14.96
N TYR A 388 -2.43 -4.78 -14.87
CA TYR A 388 -1.61 -4.08 -13.86
C TYR A 388 -2.40 -3.66 -12.60
N SER A 389 -3.68 -4.01 -12.48
CA SER A 389 -4.44 -3.87 -11.24
C SER A 389 -5.58 -4.88 -11.15
N GLU A 390 -6.03 -5.15 -9.93
CA GLU A 390 -7.25 -5.92 -9.64
C GLU A 390 -8.46 -4.98 -9.47
N GLU A 391 -8.60 -4.00 -10.36
CA GLU A 391 -9.71 -3.05 -10.39
C GLU A 391 -10.33 -3.00 -11.78
N TYR A 392 -11.66 -2.94 -11.86
CA TYR A 392 -12.38 -2.93 -13.13
C TYR A 392 -13.43 -1.82 -13.20
N ASN A 393 -14.30 -1.71 -12.20
CA ASN A 393 -15.17 -0.55 -12.04
C ASN A 393 -15.60 -0.39 -10.59
N TYR A 394 -15.58 0.84 -10.09
CA TYR A 394 -15.78 1.16 -8.68
C TYR A 394 -16.94 0.42 -7.98
N TRP A 395 -18.14 0.43 -8.56
CA TRP A 395 -19.30 -0.20 -7.94
C TRP A 395 -19.24 -1.73 -7.99
N GLY A 396 -18.92 -2.29 -9.16
CA GLY A 396 -18.78 -3.74 -9.32
C GLY A 396 -17.69 -4.30 -8.43
N ASP A 397 -16.59 -3.56 -8.27
CA ASP A 397 -15.46 -3.92 -7.42
C ASP A 397 -15.90 -3.99 -5.94
N ILE A 398 -16.57 -2.95 -5.43
CA ILE A 398 -17.15 -2.94 -4.07
C ILE A 398 -18.15 -4.10 -3.87
N PHE A 399 -19.03 -4.36 -4.84
CA PHE A 399 -19.99 -5.46 -4.74
C PHE A 399 -19.31 -6.84 -4.80
N SER A 400 -18.26 -6.97 -5.61
CA SER A 400 -17.46 -8.20 -5.68
C SER A 400 -16.78 -8.48 -4.35
N TYR A 401 -16.31 -7.44 -3.68
CA TYR A 401 -15.74 -7.54 -2.34
C TYR A 401 -16.74 -8.07 -1.31
N LEU A 402 -18.02 -7.69 -1.42
CA LEU A 402 -19.06 -8.14 -0.50
C LEU A 402 -19.54 -9.57 -0.79
N THR A 403 -19.47 -10.00 -2.04
CA THR A 403 -20.09 -11.25 -2.52
C THR A 403 -19.09 -12.35 -2.84
N GLY A 404 -17.80 -12.03 -2.94
CA GLY A 404 -16.75 -12.94 -3.41
C GLY A 404 -16.87 -13.33 -4.88
N LYS A 405 -17.70 -12.64 -5.67
CA LYS A 405 -18.00 -12.99 -7.06
C LYS A 405 -18.09 -11.76 -7.95
N TYR A 406 -17.75 -11.91 -9.21
CA TYR A 406 -17.81 -10.82 -10.18
C TYR A 406 -18.37 -11.24 -11.56
N PRO A 407 -19.68 -11.56 -11.64
CA PRO A 407 -20.27 -12.13 -12.85
C PRO A 407 -20.16 -11.25 -14.10
N SER A 408 -20.28 -9.92 -13.94
CA SER A 408 -20.16 -8.98 -15.05
C SER A 408 -18.74 -8.91 -15.61
N PHE A 409 -17.73 -8.92 -14.74
CA PHE A 409 -16.32 -9.03 -15.13
C PHE A 409 -16.05 -10.37 -15.83
N LYS A 410 -16.44 -11.50 -15.22
CA LYS A 410 -16.27 -12.83 -15.82
C LYS A 410 -16.86 -12.89 -17.23
N LYS A 411 -18.08 -12.37 -17.42
CA LYS A 411 -18.75 -12.32 -18.73
C LYS A 411 -18.00 -11.47 -19.75
N ARG A 412 -17.39 -10.35 -19.34
CA ARG A 412 -16.53 -9.55 -20.23
C ARG A 412 -15.30 -10.35 -20.64
N LEU A 413 -14.57 -10.88 -19.66
CA LEU A 413 -13.33 -11.61 -19.86
C LEU A 413 -13.55 -12.83 -20.77
N ARG A 414 -14.59 -13.62 -20.51
CA ARG A 414 -14.98 -14.75 -21.36
C ARG A 414 -15.16 -14.33 -22.82
N ARG A 415 -15.92 -13.27 -23.11
CA ARG A 415 -16.13 -12.79 -24.49
C ARG A 415 -14.82 -12.37 -25.16
N GLN A 416 -13.93 -11.73 -24.41
CA GLN A 416 -12.62 -11.32 -24.91
C GLN A 416 -11.75 -12.54 -25.24
N LEU A 417 -11.76 -13.57 -24.39
CA LEU A 417 -11.02 -14.81 -24.65
C LEU A 417 -11.64 -15.63 -25.79
N GLU A 418 -12.97 -15.66 -25.94
CA GLU A 418 -13.67 -16.25 -27.09
C GLU A 418 -13.24 -15.57 -28.41
N ASP A 419 -13.17 -14.24 -28.42
CA ASP A 419 -12.72 -13.45 -29.57
C ASP A 419 -11.27 -13.77 -29.96
N LEU A 420 -10.34 -13.77 -28.99
CA LEU A 420 -8.93 -14.14 -29.22
C LEU A 420 -8.80 -15.60 -29.72
N LYS A 421 -9.56 -16.52 -29.13
CA LYS A 421 -9.60 -17.92 -29.57
C LYS A 421 -10.11 -18.06 -31.01
N SER A 422 -11.09 -17.25 -31.42
CA SER A 422 -11.58 -17.21 -32.80
C SER A 422 -10.54 -16.71 -33.81
N GLN A 423 -9.56 -15.92 -33.33
CA GLN A 423 -8.42 -15.43 -34.12
C GLN A 423 -7.24 -16.42 -34.17
N GLY A 424 -7.34 -17.59 -33.51
CA GLY A 424 -6.30 -18.63 -33.54
C GLY A 424 -5.50 -18.78 -32.25
N MET A 425 -5.84 -18.06 -31.18
CA MET A 425 -5.13 -18.13 -29.89
C MET A 425 -5.06 -19.56 -29.33
N LYS A 426 -3.82 -20.01 -29.07
CA LYS A 426 -3.45 -21.21 -28.31
C LYS A 426 -2.62 -20.88 -27.07
N ASN A 427 -1.92 -19.76 -27.09
CA ASN A 427 -1.08 -19.27 -25.99
C ASN A 427 -1.55 -17.88 -25.55
N LEU A 428 -1.52 -17.61 -24.25
CA LEU A 428 -1.86 -16.32 -23.67
C LEU A 428 -0.76 -15.86 -22.71
N ILE A 429 -0.18 -14.70 -22.96
CA ILE A 429 0.66 -14.00 -22.01
C ILE A 429 -0.22 -13.02 -21.23
N ILE A 430 -0.29 -13.17 -19.91
CA ILE A 430 -0.91 -12.19 -19.03
C ILE A 430 0.22 -11.44 -18.33
N ASP A 431 0.40 -10.17 -18.69
CA ASP A 431 1.37 -9.31 -18.03
C ASP A 431 0.78 -8.71 -16.76
N ALA A 432 1.12 -9.32 -15.63
CA ALA A 432 0.69 -8.89 -14.30
C ALA A 432 1.78 -8.13 -13.54
N ARG A 433 2.93 -7.82 -14.16
CA ARG A 433 3.99 -7.04 -13.51
C ARG A 433 3.43 -5.72 -12.98
N ASN A 434 3.78 -5.40 -11.74
CA ASN A 434 3.30 -4.22 -10.99
C ASN A 434 1.82 -4.20 -10.69
N ASN A 435 1.18 -5.36 -10.67
CA ASN A 435 -0.17 -5.48 -10.16
C ASN A 435 -0.18 -5.29 -8.64
N MET A 436 -0.36 -4.04 -8.22
CA MET A 436 -0.40 -3.63 -6.80
C MET A 436 -1.65 -4.14 -6.04
N GLY A 437 -2.50 -4.92 -6.70
CA GLY A 437 -3.69 -5.52 -6.13
C GLY A 437 -4.96 -4.70 -6.35
N GLY A 438 -5.88 -4.80 -5.39
CA GLY A 438 -7.28 -4.42 -5.54
C GLY A 438 -8.20 -5.52 -5.00
N TYR A 439 -9.11 -6.01 -5.84
CA TYR A 439 -10.20 -6.90 -5.42
C TYR A 439 -9.94 -8.36 -5.85
N PRO A 440 -9.82 -9.32 -4.91
CA PRO A 440 -9.40 -10.70 -5.21
C PRO A 440 -10.35 -11.47 -6.13
N ALA A 441 -11.63 -11.08 -6.17
CA ALA A 441 -12.63 -11.73 -7.01
C ALA A 441 -12.27 -11.72 -8.51
N LEU A 442 -11.59 -10.68 -9.01
CA LEU A 442 -11.15 -10.66 -10.40
C LEU A 442 -10.15 -11.79 -10.69
N GLY A 443 -9.26 -12.07 -9.73
CA GLY A 443 -8.33 -13.19 -9.79
C GLY A 443 -9.04 -14.54 -9.82
N SER A 444 -9.96 -14.77 -8.88
CA SER A 444 -10.71 -16.03 -8.77
C SER A 444 -11.56 -16.30 -10.02
N GLU A 445 -12.24 -15.27 -10.54
CA GLU A 445 -13.08 -15.39 -11.73
C GLU A 445 -12.23 -15.66 -12.98
N THR A 446 -10.99 -15.14 -13.04
CA THR A 446 -10.05 -15.46 -14.13
C THR A 446 -9.59 -16.91 -14.04
N ALA A 447 -9.07 -17.35 -12.90
CA ALA A 447 -8.61 -18.72 -12.70
C ALA A 447 -9.72 -19.74 -12.96
N SER A 448 -10.98 -19.41 -12.65
CA SER A 448 -12.14 -20.28 -12.92
C SER A 448 -12.24 -20.70 -14.39
N LEU A 449 -11.89 -19.81 -15.32
CA LEU A 449 -11.99 -20.04 -16.76
C LEU A 449 -10.92 -21.01 -17.27
N PHE A 450 -9.79 -21.13 -16.57
CA PHE A 450 -8.66 -21.98 -16.94
C PHE A 450 -8.59 -23.27 -16.13
N SER A 451 -9.19 -23.32 -14.94
CA SER A 451 -9.15 -24.50 -14.07
C SER A 451 -10.25 -25.50 -14.39
N ASP A 452 -9.89 -26.78 -14.42
CA ASP A 452 -10.80 -27.92 -14.57
C ASP A 452 -11.26 -28.52 -13.23
N ARG A 453 -10.70 -28.04 -12.11
CA ARG A 453 -11.05 -28.47 -10.74
C ARG A 453 -11.43 -27.29 -9.86
N THR A 454 -12.46 -27.48 -9.03
CA THR A 454 -12.74 -26.51 -7.97
C THR A 454 -11.71 -26.69 -6.87
N PHE A 455 -11.09 -25.61 -6.44
CA PHE A 455 -10.13 -25.60 -5.34
C PHE A 455 -10.40 -24.42 -4.41
N ALA A 456 -10.06 -24.58 -3.13
CA ALA A 456 -10.09 -23.46 -2.21
C ALA A 456 -8.84 -22.61 -2.35
N THR A 457 -8.99 -21.33 -2.02
CA THR A 457 -7.89 -20.38 -2.04
C THR A 457 -7.39 -20.19 -0.62
N ASP A 458 -8.03 -19.29 0.10
CA ASP A 458 -7.60 -18.83 1.41
C ASP A 458 -8.75 -18.95 2.40
N SER A 459 -8.38 -19.06 3.66
CA SER A 459 -9.28 -18.96 4.80
C SER A 459 -8.90 -17.73 5.60
N THR A 460 -9.81 -16.76 5.64
CA THR A 460 -9.64 -15.54 6.43
C THR A 460 -9.98 -15.80 7.89
N TYR A 461 -9.06 -15.44 8.78
CA TYR A 461 -9.23 -15.45 10.23
C TYR A 461 -9.04 -14.06 10.82
N SER A 462 -9.72 -13.81 11.93
CA SER A 462 -9.60 -12.59 12.71
C SER A 462 -9.71 -12.88 14.20
N ASP A 463 -9.10 -12.01 15.00
CA ASP A 463 -9.21 -12.05 16.44
C ASP A 463 -10.40 -11.22 16.90
N ILE A 464 -11.42 -11.91 17.44
CA ILE A 464 -12.65 -11.28 17.92
C ILE A 464 -12.82 -11.60 19.40
N ASN A 465 -12.71 -10.56 20.24
CA ASN A 465 -12.78 -10.66 21.70
C ASN A 465 -11.76 -11.67 22.27
N GLY A 466 -10.52 -11.61 21.78
CA GLY A 466 -9.43 -12.49 22.20
C GLY A 466 -9.57 -13.95 21.73
N ARG A 467 -10.43 -14.22 20.73
CA ARG A 467 -10.57 -15.54 20.11
C ARG A 467 -10.25 -15.47 18.64
N HIS A 468 -9.32 -16.34 18.20
CA HIS A 468 -9.01 -16.56 16.81
C HIS A 468 -10.16 -17.30 16.13
N LYS A 469 -10.84 -16.69 15.15
CA LYS A 469 -12.03 -17.25 14.51
C LYS A 469 -11.88 -17.30 13.00
N LEU A 470 -12.26 -18.44 12.41
CA LEU A 470 -12.48 -18.58 10.98
C LEU A 470 -13.67 -17.72 10.58
N MET A 471 -13.49 -16.92 9.54
CA MET A 471 -14.49 -15.96 9.08
C MET A 471 -15.10 -16.34 7.74
N LEU A 472 -14.25 -16.80 6.81
CA LEU A 472 -14.63 -17.22 5.48
C LEU A 472 -13.54 -18.13 4.91
N THR A 473 -13.93 -19.09 4.08
CA THR A 473 -13.02 -19.79 3.16
C THR A 473 -13.52 -19.52 1.74
N ASP A 474 -12.62 -19.03 0.89
CA ASP A 474 -12.91 -18.72 -0.50
C ASP A 474 -12.52 -19.87 -1.44
N TYR A 475 -13.17 -19.90 -2.60
CA TYR A 475 -13.03 -20.98 -3.58
C TYR A 475 -13.03 -20.44 -5.00
N VAL A 476 -12.12 -20.97 -5.82
CA VAL A 476 -12.22 -20.91 -7.28
C VAL A 476 -13.09 -22.06 -7.74
N LYS A 477 -14.27 -21.74 -8.26
CA LYS A 477 -15.18 -22.73 -8.85
C LYS A 477 -14.80 -22.97 -10.30
N ALA A 478 -14.42 -24.19 -10.65
CA ALA A 478 -14.02 -24.51 -12.03
C ALA A 478 -15.14 -24.27 -13.05
N ASP A 479 -14.74 -23.67 -14.16
CA ASP A 479 -15.50 -23.53 -15.41
C ASP A 479 -14.75 -24.28 -16.52
N GLY A 480 -13.43 -24.03 -16.61
CA GLY A 480 -12.52 -24.78 -17.48
C GLY A 480 -12.74 -24.56 -18.97
N GLU A 481 -13.52 -23.54 -19.36
CA GLU A 481 -13.84 -23.22 -20.75
C GLU A 481 -12.59 -22.94 -21.62
N PHE A 482 -11.50 -22.50 -20.99
CA PHE A 482 -10.22 -22.17 -21.62
C PHE A 482 -9.05 -23.00 -21.08
N LYS A 483 -9.31 -24.16 -20.46
CA LYS A 483 -8.27 -25.03 -19.89
C LYS A 483 -7.24 -25.55 -20.91
N ASP A 484 -7.60 -25.54 -22.20
CA ASP A 484 -6.74 -25.99 -23.30
C ASP A 484 -5.79 -24.88 -23.83
N ILE A 485 -5.89 -23.65 -23.30
CA ILE A 485 -5.01 -22.53 -23.67
C ILE A 485 -3.78 -22.55 -22.76
N ASN A 486 -2.56 -22.52 -23.31
CA ASN A 486 -1.36 -22.39 -22.50
C ASN A 486 -1.23 -20.94 -22.01
N VAL A 487 -1.00 -20.73 -20.72
CA VAL A 487 -0.93 -19.38 -20.15
C VAL A 487 0.43 -19.12 -19.52
N LEU A 488 1.04 -18.00 -19.85
CA LEU A 488 2.21 -17.45 -19.16
C LEU A 488 1.78 -16.21 -18.38
N VAL A 489 1.89 -16.23 -17.05
CA VAL A 489 1.67 -15.06 -16.20
C VAL A 489 3.02 -14.42 -15.88
N LEU A 490 3.25 -13.21 -16.38
CA LEU A 490 4.44 -12.43 -16.04
C LEU A 490 4.21 -11.69 -14.72
N THR A 491 5.12 -11.84 -13.77
CA THR A 491 5.09 -11.25 -12.42
C THR A 491 6.42 -10.56 -12.09
N ASN A 492 6.43 -9.77 -11.03
CA ASN A 492 7.62 -9.20 -10.40
C ASN A 492 7.31 -8.86 -8.92
N SER A 493 8.30 -8.39 -8.18
CA SER A 493 8.22 -8.05 -6.74
C SER A 493 7.21 -6.94 -6.41
N TYR A 494 6.62 -6.31 -7.42
CA TYR A 494 5.58 -5.29 -7.32
C TYR A 494 4.18 -5.83 -7.66
N CYS A 495 4.06 -7.15 -7.83
CA CYS A 495 2.79 -7.85 -7.74
C CYS A 495 2.46 -8.06 -6.27
N VAL A 496 1.53 -7.29 -5.71
CA VAL A 496 1.26 -7.19 -4.27
C VAL A 496 -0.23 -7.48 -4.01
N SER A 497 -0.59 -7.95 -2.82
CA SER A 497 -1.99 -8.03 -2.36
C SER A 497 -2.86 -8.91 -3.26
N ALA A 498 -3.95 -8.39 -3.82
CA ALA A 498 -4.77 -9.15 -4.76
C ALA A 498 -4.01 -9.52 -6.06
N GLY A 499 -2.90 -8.86 -6.37
CA GLY A 499 -1.98 -9.26 -7.46
C GLY A 499 -1.22 -10.54 -7.11
N ASP A 500 -0.72 -10.65 -5.87
CA ASP A 500 -0.17 -11.90 -5.33
C ASP A 500 -1.23 -13.02 -5.35
N TYR A 501 -2.45 -12.70 -4.89
CA TYR A 501 -3.59 -13.60 -4.95
C TYR A 501 -3.82 -14.11 -6.37
N PHE A 502 -3.86 -13.21 -7.37
CA PHE A 502 -4.02 -13.57 -8.78
C PHE A 502 -2.94 -14.54 -9.25
N VAL A 503 -1.67 -14.25 -8.99
CA VAL A 503 -0.54 -15.12 -9.36
C VAL A 503 -0.70 -16.50 -8.73
N ARG A 504 -1.04 -16.56 -7.43
CA ARG A 504 -1.24 -17.81 -6.69
C ARG A 504 -2.39 -18.65 -7.24
N VAL A 505 -3.56 -18.07 -7.49
CA VAL A 505 -4.73 -18.83 -7.97
C VAL A 505 -4.59 -19.25 -9.43
N MET A 506 -3.90 -18.45 -10.26
CA MET A 506 -3.57 -18.87 -11.61
C MET A 506 -2.55 -20.01 -11.61
N GLY A 507 -1.55 -19.98 -10.72
CA GLY A 507 -0.57 -21.06 -10.57
C GLY A 507 -1.14 -22.42 -10.14
N GLU A 508 -2.36 -22.46 -9.61
CA GLU A 508 -3.08 -23.72 -9.32
C GLU A 508 -3.68 -24.40 -10.57
N CYS A 509 -3.71 -23.68 -11.71
CA CYS A 509 -4.22 -24.17 -12.97
C CYS A 509 -3.11 -24.94 -13.73
N PRO A 510 -3.33 -26.20 -14.14
CA PRO A 510 -2.27 -27.03 -14.74
C PRO A 510 -1.65 -26.49 -16.04
N ASN A 511 -2.37 -25.62 -16.76
CA ASN A 511 -1.98 -25.02 -18.03
C ASN A 511 -1.31 -23.63 -17.87
N VAL A 512 -1.02 -23.21 -16.63
CA VAL A 512 -0.42 -21.91 -16.34
C VAL A 512 1.03 -22.07 -15.85
N THR A 513 1.91 -21.24 -16.39
CA THR A 513 3.27 -21.02 -15.88
C THR A 513 3.40 -19.58 -15.39
N THR A 514 4.01 -19.37 -14.22
CA THR A 514 4.38 -18.04 -13.71
C THR A 514 5.87 -17.77 -14.00
N MET A 515 6.22 -16.54 -14.37
CA MET A 515 7.59 -16.16 -14.71
C MET A 515 7.87 -14.68 -14.42
N GLY A 516 9.10 -14.32 -14.07
CA GLY A 516 9.52 -12.94 -13.83
C GLY A 516 11.02 -12.85 -13.58
N PHE A 517 11.59 -11.64 -13.60
CA PHE A 517 12.95 -11.40 -13.09
C PHE A 517 13.00 -11.56 -11.56
N THR A 518 11.90 -11.24 -10.90
CA THR A 518 11.63 -11.49 -9.50
C THR A 518 10.32 -12.26 -9.38
N CYS A 519 10.13 -12.97 -8.26
CA CYS A 519 8.82 -13.54 -7.95
C CYS A 519 7.85 -12.43 -7.53
N SER A 520 6.57 -12.76 -7.27
CA SER A 520 5.63 -11.77 -6.71
C SER A 520 6.08 -11.30 -5.31
N ASN A 521 5.44 -10.28 -4.75
CA ASN A 521 5.88 -9.70 -3.48
C ASN A 521 5.69 -10.65 -2.29
N CYS A 522 4.72 -11.57 -2.40
CA CYS A 522 4.27 -12.46 -1.36
C CYS A 522 3.62 -11.74 -0.15
N SER A 523 2.88 -10.66 -0.42
CA SER A 523 2.12 -9.89 0.58
C SER A 523 0.63 -9.90 0.27
N CYS A 524 -0.06 -11.00 0.57
CA CYS A 524 -1.51 -11.12 0.33
C CYS A 524 -2.37 -10.82 1.57
N GLN A 525 -1.76 -10.71 2.75
CA GLN A 525 -2.48 -10.62 4.01
C GLN A 525 -3.32 -9.31 4.09
N PRO A 526 -4.57 -9.33 4.58
CA PRO A 526 -5.43 -8.15 4.55
C PRO A 526 -4.87 -6.99 5.38
N GLN A 527 -4.65 -5.87 4.69
CA GLN A 527 -4.41 -4.58 5.30
C GLN A 527 -5.61 -4.13 6.13
N GLY A 528 -5.35 -3.27 7.10
CA GLY A 528 -6.43 -2.60 7.80
C GLY A 528 -6.01 -1.74 8.99
N GLY A 529 -4.83 -2.00 9.55
CA GLY A 529 -4.22 -1.14 10.55
C GLY A 529 -3.66 0.10 9.87
N ARG A 530 -4.07 1.29 10.32
CA ARG A 530 -3.53 2.58 9.84
C ARG A 530 -3.29 3.50 11.02
N VAL A 531 -2.09 4.06 11.12
CA VAL A 531 -1.72 5.03 12.15
C VAL A 531 -1.29 6.32 11.49
N ILE A 532 -2.01 7.40 11.79
CA ILE A 532 -1.64 8.75 11.34
C ILE A 532 -0.87 9.43 12.47
N LEU A 533 0.42 9.62 12.26
CA LEU A 533 1.37 10.16 13.23
C LEU A 533 1.39 11.70 13.23
N THR A 534 2.19 12.28 14.13
CA THR A 534 2.31 13.72 14.41
C THR A 534 2.11 14.60 13.18
N ASN A 535 1.23 15.59 13.28
CA ASN A 535 0.92 16.53 12.20
C ASN A 535 0.61 15.88 10.83
N SER A 536 0.12 14.64 10.83
CA SER A 536 -0.11 13.87 9.60
C SER A 536 1.13 13.70 8.73
N ILE A 537 2.33 13.76 9.33
CA ILE A 537 3.60 13.62 8.61
C ILE A 537 3.72 12.20 8.03
N CYS A 538 3.40 11.18 8.83
CA CYS A 538 3.46 9.78 8.40
C CYS A 538 2.09 9.12 8.51
N ASN A 539 1.72 8.39 7.46
CA ASN A 539 0.65 7.39 7.48
C ASN A 539 1.28 6.01 7.46
N PHE A 540 1.17 5.27 8.56
CA PHE A 540 1.78 3.94 8.71
C PHE A 540 0.71 2.86 8.61
N GLY A 541 0.81 2.00 7.61
CA GLY A 541 -0.08 0.83 7.43
C GLY A 541 0.52 -0.44 8.02
N TYR A 542 -0.36 -1.38 8.40
CA TYR A 542 0.02 -2.74 8.80
C TYR A 542 -1.14 -3.73 8.66
N THR A 543 -0.79 -5.01 8.64
CA THR A 543 -1.70 -6.15 8.52
C THR A 543 -2.40 -6.44 9.86
N ILE A 544 -3.73 -6.70 9.81
CA ILE A 544 -4.54 -6.96 11.03
C ILE A 544 -5.31 -8.30 11.01
N ASN A 545 -5.32 -9.00 9.88
CA ASN A 545 -5.99 -10.28 9.73
C ASN A 545 -5.02 -11.33 9.21
N TRP A 546 -5.49 -12.58 9.17
CA TRP A 546 -4.73 -13.72 8.72
C TRP A 546 -5.43 -14.40 7.56
N LEU A 547 -4.68 -14.69 6.51
CA LEU A 547 -5.04 -15.65 5.48
C LEU A 547 -4.22 -16.92 5.73
N TYR A 548 -4.94 -18.02 5.87
CA TYR A 548 -4.35 -19.35 5.93
C TYR A 548 -4.74 -20.15 4.69
N GLU A 549 -3.92 -21.14 4.37
CA GLU A 549 -4.34 -22.27 3.54
C GLU A 549 -5.52 -23.02 4.21
N GLN A 550 -6.15 -23.95 3.50
CA GLN A 550 -7.30 -24.70 4.03
C GLN A 550 -7.04 -25.45 5.34
N ASP A 551 -5.79 -25.78 5.64
CA ASP A 551 -5.41 -26.47 6.87
C ASP A 551 -5.60 -25.60 8.13
N GLY A 552 -5.84 -24.29 7.96
CA GLY A 552 -6.00 -23.32 9.04
C GLY A 552 -4.72 -23.08 9.85
N LYS A 553 -3.56 -23.48 9.31
CA LYS A 553 -2.26 -23.44 10.00
C LYS A 553 -1.17 -22.81 9.13
N THR A 554 -1.11 -23.18 7.86
CA THR A 554 -0.12 -22.66 6.91
C THR A 554 -0.56 -21.29 6.42
N ARG A 555 0.34 -20.31 6.37
CA ARG A 555 0.02 -18.97 5.87
C ARG A 555 -0.20 -19.02 4.36
N PHE A 556 -1.27 -18.36 3.91
CA PHE A 556 -1.54 -18.19 2.50
C PHE A 556 -0.76 -16.97 1.98
N ILE A 557 0.23 -17.23 1.11
CA ILE A 557 1.10 -16.22 0.50
C ILE A 557 1.69 -15.25 1.55
N ASP A 558 2.65 -15.79 2.31
CA ASP A 558 3.51 -15.05 3.22
C ASP A 558 4.80 -15.89 3.37
N THR A 559 5.92 -15.35 2.88
CA THR A 559 7.24 -16.02 2.93
C THR A 559 7.98 -15.68 4.23
N ASP A 560 9.08 -16.40 4.43
CA ASP A 560 9.87 -16.48 5.68
C ASP A 560 10.12 -15.16 6.43
#